data_AF-A0A5C6ES15-F1
#
_entry.id   AF-A0A5C6ES15-F1
#
_cell.length_a   1.000
_cell.length_b   1.000
_cell.length_c   1.000
_cell.angle_alpha   90.00
_cell.angle_beta   90.00
_cell.angle_gamma   90.00
#
_symmetry.space_group_name_H-M   'P 1'
#
loop_
_entity.id
_entity.type
_entity.pdbx_description
1 polymer ?
#
loop_
_entity_poly.entity_id
_entity_poly.type
_entity_poly.pdbx_seq_one_letter_code
_entity_poly.pdbx_strand_id
1 'polypeptide(L)' 'MTKQPIGSNSISSSNRSGGACDAVLQHQDRSTGPVRLPTVRSNDFIDQFNRLYGKVGLKMTINQVIKVDAEVDASP' A
#
# COMPACT_ATOMS: atom_id res chain seq x y z
N MET A 1 17.24 -45.02 -0.03
CA MET A 1 16.60 -44.18 -1.06
C MET A 1 15.52 -43.34 -0.39
N THR A 2 15.80 -42.06 -0.13
CA THR A 2 14.85 -41.13 0.51
C THR A 2 14.87 -39.85 -0.31
N LYS A 3 13.96 -39.76 -1.30
CA LYS A 3 13.74 -38.53 -2.06
C LYS A 3 12.80 -37.65 -1.23
N GLN A 4 13.33 -36.65 -0.54
CA GLN A 4 12.52 -35.56 -0.01
C GLN A 4 12.18 -34.58 -1.15
N PRO A 5 10.97 -34.00 -1.15
CA PRO A 5 10.47 -33.22 -2.28
C PRO A 5 11.25 -31.91 -2.46
N ILE A 6 11.72 -31.71 -3.69
CA ILE A 6 12.35 -30.49 -4.18
C ILE A 6 11.21 -29.54 -4.55
N GLY A 7 11.16 -28.36 -3.92
CA GLY A 7 10.21 -27.33 -4.30
C GLY A 7 9.72 -26.45 -3.16
N SER A 8 10.58 -26.15 -2.18
CA SER A 8 10.39 -24.92 -1.40
C SER A 8 10.59 -23.75 -2.35
N ASN A 9 9.57 -23.42 -3.14
CA ASN A 9 9.47 -22.11 -3.75
C ASN A 9 9.56 -21.14 -2.60
N SER A 10 10.73 -20.51 -2.50
CA SER A 10 10.99 -19.35 -1.68
C SER A 10 9.83 -18.37 -1.91
N ILE A 11 8.83 -18.42 -1.03
CA ILE A 11 7.93 -17.30 -0.82
C ILE A 11 8.87 -16.23 -0.31
N SER A 12 9.33 -15.40 -1.24
CA SER A 12 10.20 -14.29 -0.95
C SER A 12 9.36 -13.32 -0.12
N SER A 13 9.35 -13.58 1.20
CA SER A 13 8.87 -12.70 2.25
C SER A 13 9.66 -11.42 2.10
N SER A 14 9.11 -10.49 1.33
CA SER A 14 9.71 -9.17 1.15
C SER A 14 9.61 -8.48 2.49
N ASN A 15 10.68 -8.57 3.28
CA ASN A 15 10.92 -7.79 4.49
C ASN A 15 11.12 -6.32 4.12
N ARG A 16 10.18 -5.71 3.38
CA ARG A 16 10.08 -4.27 3.28
C ARG A 16 9.63 -3.79 4.65
N SER A 17 10.63 -3.38 5.43
CA SER A 17 10.54 -2.54 6.61
C SER A 17 9.26 -1.72 6.56
N GLY A 18 8.49 -1.77 7.65
CA GLY A 18 7.13 -1.29 7.79
C GLY A 18 6.89 0.15 7.31
N GLY A 19 6.87 0.37 6.00
CA GLY A 19 6.59 1.66 5.39
C GLY A 19 5.13 2.02 5.65
N ALA A 20 4.90 3.31 5.90
CA ALA A 20 3.58 3.90 5.99
C ALA A 20 2.75 3.41 4.80
N CYS A 21 1.50 3.01 5.06
CA CYS A 21 0.61 2.64 3.96
C CYS A 21 0.15 3.94 3.28
N ASP A 22 0.68 4.16 2.08
CA ASP A 22 0.52 5.42 1.34
C ASP A 22 -0.87 5.58 0.72
N ALA A 23 -1.69 4.52 0.67
CA ALA A 23 -3.03 4.58 0.11
C ALA A 23 -4.05 3.72 0.88
N VAL A 24 -5.33 3.98 0.62
CA VAL A 24 -6.48 3.18 1.05
C VAL A 24 -7.20 2.68 -0.19
N LEU A 25 -7.51 1.39 -0.20
CA LEU A 25 -8.41 0.80 -1.18
C LEU A 25 -9.85 0.91 -0.68
N GLN A 26 -10.72 1.40 -1.53
CA GLN A 26 -12.15 1.56 -1.30
C GLN A 26 -12.94 0.69 -2.28
N HIS A 27 -14.03 0.10 -1.81
CA HIS A 27 -15.01 -0.62 -2.62
C HIS A 27 -16.40 -0.09 -2.32
N GLN A 28 -17.09 0.47 -3.32
CA GLN A 28 -18.46 0.99 -3.19
C GLN A 28 -18.62 1.86 -1.93
N ASP A 29 -17.71 2.81 -1.73
CA ASP A 29 -17.66 3.77 -0.61
C ASP A 29 -17.24 3.19 0.76
N ARG A 30 -16.86 1.91 0.84
CA ARG A 30 -16.26 1.31 2.04
C ARG A 30 -14.75 1.17 1.91
N SER A 31 -14.01 1.68 2.89
CA SER A 31 -12.58 1.39 3.02
C SER A 31 -12.36 -0.10 3.30
N THR A 32 -11.68 -0.77 2.37
CA THR A 32 -11.35 -2.20 2.43
C THR A 32 -10.03 -2.46 3.13
N GLY A 33 -9.12 -1.49 3.11
CA GLY A 33 -7.87 -1.56 3.86
C GLY A 33 -6.75 -0.70 3.28
N PRO A 34 -5.65 -0.57 4.02
CA PRO A 34 -4.47 0.13 3.58
C PRO A 34 -3.72 -0.64 2.48
N VAL A 35 -3.16 0.09 1.53
CA VAL A 35 -2.35 -0.43 0.42
C VAL A 35 -1.02 0.31 0.37
N ARG A 36 0.05 -0.45 0.19
CA ARG A 36 1.37 0.11 -0.11
C ARG A 36 1.48 0.38 -1.59
N LEU A 37 1.89 1.59 -1.95
CA LEU A 37 2.10 1.95 -3.33
C LEU A 37 3.53 1.59 -3.76
N PRO A 38 3.76 1.44 -5.08
CA PRO A 38 5.12 1.42 -5.62
C PRO A 38 5.89 2.68 -5.20
N THR A 39 7.16 2.53 -4.82
CA THR A 39 8.03 3.64 -4.40
C THR A 39 8.25 4.67 -5.51
N VAL A 40 8.08 4.27 -6.78
CA VAL A 40 8.27 5.11 -7.95
C VAL A 40 6.96 5.13 -8.74
N ARG A 41 6.53 6.32 -9.19
CA ARG A 41 5.29 6.52 -9.97
C ARG A 41 4.01 6.04 -9.27
N SER A 42 3.92 6.28 -7.96
CA SER A 42 2.74 5.97 -7.15
C SER A 42 1.45 6.59 -7.68
N ASN A 43 1.51 7.84 -8.15
CA ASN A 43 0.38 8.55 -8.75
C ASN A 43 -0.10 7.86 -10.04
N ASP A 44 0.83 7.57 -10.97
CA ASP A 44 0.49 6.89 -12.22
C ASP A 44 -0.14 5.51 -11.98
N PHE A 45 0.33 4.80 -10.95
CA PHE A 45 -0.25 3.52 -10.54
C PHE A 45 -1.71 3.69 -10.09
N ILE A 46 -1.99 4.69 -9.24
CA ILE A 46 -3.35 4.97 -8.77
C ILE A 46 -4.26 5.34 -9.95
N ASP A 47 -3.78 6.18 -10.87
CA ASP A 47 -4.56 6.59 -12.03
C ASP A 47 -4.92 5.39 -12.92
N GLN A 48 -3.95 4.51 -13.19
CA GLN A 48 -4.19 3.30 -13.96
C GLN A 48 -5.10 2.31 -13.22
N PHE A 49 -4.91 2.15 -11.91
CA PHE A 49 -5.76 1.30 -11.08
C PHE A 49 -7.21 1.78 -11.11
N ASN A 50 -7.44 3.06 -10.85
CA ASN A 50 -8.78 3.66 -10.84
C ASN A 50 -9.42 3.62 -12.22
N ARG A 51 -8.64 3.79 -13.31
CA ARG A 51 -9.14 3.65 -14.67
C ARG A 51 -9.62 2.23 -14.98
N LEU A 52 -8.90 1.21 -14.53
CA LEU A 52 -9.21 -0.20 -14.79
C LEU A 52 -10.34 -0.71 -13.89
N TYR A 53 -10.22 -0.47 -12.58
CA TYR A 53 -11.07 -1.09 -11.56
C TYR A 53 -12.16 -0.15 -11.02
N GLY A 54 -12.14 1.14 -11.37
CA GLY A 54 -13.20 2.08 -10.99
C GLY A 54 -14.58 1.66 -11.50
N LYS A 55 -14.63 0.98 -12.66
CA LYS A 55 -15.88 0.46 -13.24
C LYS A 55 -16.51 -0.66 -12.41
N VAL A 56 -15.71 -1.39 -11.62
CA VAL A 56 -16.19 -2.45 -10.71
C VAL A 56 -16.34 -1.94 -9.28
N GLY A 57 -16.30 -0.61 -9.08
CA GLY A 57 -16.49 0.02 -7.77
C GLY A 57 -15.25 0.05 -6.89
N LEU A 58 -14.07 -0.32 -7.40
CA LEU A 58 -12.80 -0.23 -6.67
C LEU A 58 -12.09 1.09 -6.95
N LYS A 59 -11.69 1.80 -5.90
CA LYS A 59 -10.93 3.04 -5.99
C LYS A 59 -9.79 3.06 -4.99
N MET A 60 -8.68 3.66 -5.38
CA MET A 60 -7.52 3.84 -4.52
C MET A 60 -7.27 5.33 -4.31
N THR A 61 -7.07 5.71 -3.05
CA THR A 61 -6.84 7.09 -2.63
C THR A 61 -5.60 7.18 -1.76
N ILE A 62 -4.77 8.21 -1.99
CA ILE A 62 -3.55 8.43 -1.20
C ILE A 62 -3.96 8.82 0.23
N ASN A 63 -3.42 8.12 1.22
CA ASN A 63 -3.41 8.60 2.58
C ASN A 63 -2.43 9.77 2.62
N GLN A 64 -2.95 10.99 2.54
CA GLN A 64 -2.17 12.13 2.98
C GLN A 64 -2.02 11.98 4.48
N VAL A 65 -0.95 11.31 4.90
CA VAL A 65 -0.49 11.40 6.27
C VAL A 65 -0.21 12.89 6.46
N ILE A 66 -1.12 13.57 7.14
CA ILE A 66 -0.90 14.94 7.59
C ILE A 66 0.38 14.84 8.41
N LYS A 67 1.50 15.32 7.86
CA LYS A 67 2.66 15.68 8.67
C LYS A 67 2.15 16.82 9.54
N VAL A 68 1.60 16.47 10.69
CA VAL A 68 1.54 17.40 11.82
C VAL A 68 2.99 17.47 12.26
N ASP A 69 3.73 18.39 11.66
CA ASP A 69 4.96 18.91 12.25
C ASP A 69 4.52 19.48 13.59
N ALA A 70 4.62 18.66 14.63
CA ALA A 70 4.49 19.09 16.00
C ALA A 70 5.71 19.96 16.28
N GLU A 71 5.65 21.23 15.89
CA GLU A 71 6.42 22.28 16.54
C GLU A 71 5.98 22.29 18.00
N VAL A 72 6.75 21.58 18.82
CA VAL A 72 6.69 21.71 20.27
C VAL A 72 7.12 23.13 20.57
N ASP A 73 6.12 23.97 20.83
CA ASP A 73 6.22 25.28 21.44
C ASP A 73 7.11 25.18 22.69
N ALA A 74 8.39 25.46 22.50
CA ALA A 74 9.32 25.74 23.58
C ALA A 74 9.05 27.18 24.03
N SER A 75 8.00 27.35 24.82
CA SER A 75 7.83 28.57 25.61
C SER A 75 8.81 28.55 26.79
N PRO A 76 9.53 29.66 27.05
CA PRO A 76 10.63 29.76 28.02
C PRO A 76 10.20 29.70 29.49
#